data_AF-A0A7S3VZ26-F1
#
_entry.id   AF-A0A7S3VZ26-F1
#
_cell.length_a   1.000
_cell.length_b   1.000
_cell.length_c   1.000
_cell.angle_alpha   90.00
_cell.angle_beta   90.00
_cell.angle_gamma   90.00
#
_symmetry.space_group_name_H-M   'P 1'
#
loop_
_entity.id
_entity.type
_entity.pdbx_description
1 polymer ?
#
loop_
_entity_poly.entity_id
_entity_poly.type
_entity_poly.pdbx_seq_one_letter_code
_entity_poly.pdbx_strand_id
1 'polypeptide(L)'
;MRLCVSRSCVSRAPCRGALPRGCCPSRKPHPPRAPMCSLLASCDAWTLLSTGLSLCNVINFVSIANQITLIAGKKGISPFAETLSQIKRDFPTTRARWQFFPSVFWLTGSSDAALLLVPLVGAATALASAAACLIGVAGVLPCARVACWVILRSLDLPVGLLYPWDALLLEAAAFHTLLPSTPGVPPHPWVAASFRWLLARVMLGFG
;
A
#
# COMPACT_ATOMS: atom_id res chain seq x y z
N MET A 1 -55.76 1.50 12.23
CA MET A 1 -56.28 0.92 10.96
C MET A 1 -55.52 -0.36 10.68
N ARG A 2 -56.26 -1.49 10.70
CA ARG A 2 -55.82 -2.80 10.23
C ARG A 2 -55.68 -2.76 8.71
N LEU A 3 -54.77 -3.54 8.14
CA LEU A 3 -55.09 -4.54 7.11
C LEU A 3 -53.85 -5.37 6.78
N CYS A 4 -53.80 -6.53 7.41
CA CYS A 4 -53.11 -7.72 6.97
C CYS A 4 -54.01 -8.39 5.91
N VAL A 5 -53.49 -8.67 4.71
CA VAL A 5 -54.16 -9.42 3.63
C VAL A 5 -53.19 -10.56 3.27
N SER A 6 -53.39 -11.77 3.78
CA SER A 6 -54.23 -12.85 3.26
C SER A 6 -53.73 -13.44 1.93
N ARG A 7 -53.22 -14.68 2.01
CA ARG A 7 -53.57 -15.88 1.21
C ARG A 7 -52.61 -17.02 1.61
N SER A 8 -53.05 -17.91 2.49
CA SER A 8 -53.68 -19.20 2.19
C SER A 8 -52.67 -20.29 1.81
N CYS A 9 -52.36 -21.20 2.75
CA CYS A 9 -52.42 -22.64 2.50
C CYS A 9 -52.25 -23.49 3.77
N VAL A 10 -53.25 -24.35 3.97
CA VAL A 10 -53.24 -25.65 4.66
C VAL A 10 -53.38 -25.66 6.19
N SER A 11 -54.55 -26.15 6.62
CA SER A 11 -54.88 -26.59 7.97
C SER A 11 -55.17 -28.10 7.96
N ARG A 12 -54.77 -28.75 9.07
CA ARG A 12 -55.21 -30.04 9.65
C ARG A 12 -54.35 -31.28 9.37
N ALA A 13 -53.58 -31.68 10.39
CA ALA A 13 -53.74 -32.96 11.09
C ALA A 13 -53.06 -32.90 12.47
N PRO A 14 -53.67 -33.40 13.56
CA PRO A 14 -53.02 -33.57 14.86
C PRO A 14 -52.64 -35.05 15.06
N CYS A 15 -51.35 -35.36 15.20
CA CYS A 15 -50.91 -36.67 15.69
C CYS A 15 -49.99 -36.49 16.89
N ARG A 16 -50.43 -37.07 18.01
CA ARG A 16 -49.69 -37.29 19.25
C ARG A 16 -48.47 -38.19 18.99
N GLY A 17 -47.34 -37.93 19.65
CA GLY A 17 -46.32 -38.95 19.89
C GLY A 17 -44.85 -38.48 19.88
N ALA A 18 -44.18 -38.65 21.03
CA ALA A 18 -42.74 -38.89 21.22
C ALA A 18 -41.71 -37.76 20.98
N LEU A 19 -41.08 -37.31 22.08
CA LEU A 19 -39.69 -36.83 22.18
C LEU A 19 -38.72 -38.03 22.13
N PRO A 20 -37.37 -37.88 22.11
CA PRO A 20 -36.48 -36.82 21.60
C PRO A 20 -35.25 -37.38 20.86
N ARG A 21 -34.86 -36.95 19.65
CA ARG A 21 -33.48 -37.22 19.13
C ARG A 21 -32.99 -36.16 18.12
N GLY A 22 -31.82 -35.59 18.41
CA GLY A 22 -30.87 -35.16 17.39
C GLY A 22 -30.77 -33.65 17.12
N CYS A 23 -30.03 -32.93 17.97
CA CYS A 23 -29.32 -31.73 17.54
C CYS A 23 -28.40 -32.09 16.36
N CYS A 24 -28.77 -31.73 15.14
CA CYS A 24 -27.81 -31.69 14.03
C CYS A 24 -27.00 -30.39 14.16
N PRO A 25 -25.66 -30.44 14.28
CA PRO A 25 -24.87 -29.23 14.27
C PRO A 25 -24.94 -28.62 12.88
N SER A 26 -25.42 -27.37 12.80
CA SER A 26 -25.36 -26.53 11.61
C SER A 26 -23.93 -26.51 11.07
N ARG A 27 -23.69 -27.23 9.97
CA ARG A 27 -22.44 -27.22 9.25
C ARG A 27 -22.34 -25.83 8.59
N LYS A 28 -21.62 -24.91 9.22
CA LYS A 28 -21.31 -23.60 8.63
C LYS A 28 -20.72 -23.86 7.23
N PRO A 29 -21.26 -23.28 6.14
CA PRO A 29 -20.68 -23.44 4.83
C PRO A 29 -19.26 -22.85 4.87
N HIS A 30 -18.26 -23.69 4.61
CA HIS A 30 -16.92 -23.19 4.32
C HIS A 30 -17.02 -22.31 3.08
N PRO A 31 -16.48 -21.08 3.10
CA PRO A 31 -16.44 -20.27 1.89
C PRO A 31 -15.65 -21.03 0.82
N PRO A 32 -16.18 -21.19 -0.40
CA PRO A 32 -15.43 -21.83 -1.47
C PRO A 32 -14.14 -21.04 -1.70
N ARG A 33 -13.01 -21.76 -1.81
CA ARG A 33 -11.75 -21.18 -2.30
C ARG A 33 -11.99 -20.74 -3.74
N ALA A 34 -12.41 -19.50 -3.89
CA ALA A 34 -12.65 -18.86 -5.17
C ALA A 34 -11.34 -18.90 -6.00
N PRO A 35 -11.37 -19.36 -7.26
CA PRO A 35 -10.21 -19.27 -8.14
C PRO A 35 -9.81 -17.81 -8.32
N MET A 36 -8.51 -17.55 -8.41
CA MET A 36 -7.89 -16.20 -8.48
C MET A 36 -8.53 -15.28 -9.54
N CYS A 37 -9.07 -15.84 -10.63
CA CYS A 37 -9.80 -15.07 -11.65
C CYS A 37 -11.13 -14.45 -11.16
N SER A 38 -11.80 -15.05 -10.17
CA SER A 38 -13.07 -14.52 -9.63
C SER A 38 -12.87 -13.42 -8.57
N LEU A 39 -11.66 -13.26 -8.05
CA LEU A 39 -11.29 -12.16 -7.14
C LEU A 39 -11.08 -10.83 -7.87
N LEU A 40 -10.67 -10.87 -9.15
CA LEU A 40 -10.50 -9.67 -9.98
C LEU A 40 -11.85 -9.09 -10.46
N ALA A 41 -12.85 -9.94 -10.66
CA ALA A 41 -14.17 -9.54 -11.16
C ALA A 41 -15.02 -8.75 -10.15
N SER A 42 -14.66 -8.77 -8.87
CA SER A 42 -15.33 -8.08 -7.76
C SER A 42 -14.47 -6.95 -7.16
N CYS A 43 -13.35 -6.60 -7.79
CA CYS A 43 -12.47 -5.54 -7.30
C CYS A 43 -12.98 -4.15 -7.71
N ASP A 44 -13.23 -3.32 -6.70
CA ASP A 44 -13.46 -1.89 -6.90
C ASP A 44 -12.23 -1.23 -7.56
N ALA A 45 -12.48 -0.16 -8.34
CA ALA A 45 -11.43 0.59 -9.02
C ALA A 45 -10.31 1.06 -8.08
N TRP A 46 -10.62 1.32 -6.82
CA TRP A 46 -9.65 1.74 -5.80
C TRP A 46 -8.70 0.63 -5.36
N THR A 47 -9.17 -0.61 -5.32
CA THR A 47 -8.32 -1.78 -5.03
C THR A 47 -7.36 -2.03 -6.18
N LEU A 48 -7.83 -1.88 -7.42
CA LEU A 48 -7.00 -1.96 -8.62
C LEU A 48 -5.94 -0.86 -8.64
N LEU A 49 -6.34 0.39 -8.35
CA LEU A 49 -5.42 1.52 -8.26
C LEU A 49 -4.35 1.29 -7.18
N SER A 50 -4.75 0.89 -5.97
CA SER A 50 -3.83 0.63 -4.86
C SER A 50 -2.84 -0.49 -5.19
N THR A 51 -3.32 -1.57 -5.81
CA THR A 51 -2.48 -2.68 -6.26
C THR A 51 -1.50 -2.23 -7.35
N GLY A 52 -1.98 -1.49 -8.35
CA GLY A 52 -1.14 -0.95 -9.41
C GLY A 52 -0.03 -0.04 -8.87
N LEU A 53 -0.38 0.88 -7.96
CA LEU A 53 0.60 1.76 -7.31
C LEU A 53 1.65 0.98 -6.50
N SER A 54 1.24 -0.03 -5.74
CA SER A 54 2.18 -0.89 -5.02
C SER A 54 3.14 -1.61 -5.98
N LEU A 55 2.66 -2.13 -7.10
CA LEU A 55 3.50 -2.79 -8.09
C LEU A 55 4.45 -1.80 -8.78
N CYS A 56 4.01 -0.60 -9.12
CA CYS A 56 4.88 0.47 -9.61
C CYS A 56 6.01 0.78 -8.62
N ASN A 57 5.71 0.83 -7.32
CA ASN A 57 6.71 1.00 -6.28
C ASN A 57 7.70 -0.17 -6.22
N VAL A 58 7.25 -1.42 -6.36
CA VAL A 58 8.14 -2.59 -6.44
C VAL A 58 9.13 -2.44 -7.61
N ILE A 59 8.62 -2.11 -8.81
CA ILE A 59 9.45 -1.91 -10.00
C ILE A 59 10.48 -0.81 -9.75
N ASN A 60 10.04 0.32 -9.17
CA ASN A 60 10.92 1.44 -8.86
C ASN A 60 12.03 1.04 -7.87
N PHE A 61 11.69 0.38 -6.77
CA PHE A 61 12.68 -0.05 -5.77
C PHE A 61 13.69 -1.05 -6.33
N VAL A 62 13.24 -2.02 -7.12
CA VAL A 62 14.14 -2.99 -7.76
C VAL A 62 15.06 -2.28 -8.77
N SER A 63 14.52 -1.33 -9.54
CA SER A 63 15.31 -0.51 -10.46
C SER A 63 16.38 0.31 -9.73
N ILE A 64 16.02 0.96 -8.62
CA ILE A 64 16.93 1.75 -7.79
C ILE A 64 17.98 0.85 -7.14
N ALA A 65 17.60 -0.32 -6.62
CA ALA A 65 18.53 -1.25 -5.98
C ALA A 65 19.69 -1.66 -6.90
N ASN A 66 19.44 -1.78 -8.21
CA ASN A 66 20.47 -2.12 -9.18
C ASN A 66 21.46 -0.98 -9.46
N GLN A 67 21.07 0.27 -9.19
CA GLN A 67 21.85 1.47 -9.56
C GLN A 67 22.41 2.22 -8.35
N ILE A 68 21.85 2.03 -7.16
CA ILE A 68 22.19 2.83 -5.97
C ILE A 68 23.65 2.67 -5.55
N THR A 69 24.27 1.51 -5.73
CA THR A 69 25.69 1.31 -5.40
C THR A 69 26.63 1.98 -6.40
N LEU A 70 26.22 2.07 -7.66
CA LEU A 70 26.97 2.76 -8.71
C LEU A 70 26.93 4.27 -8.53
N ILE A 71 25.80 4.80 -8.04
CA ILE A 71 25.64 6.24 -7.81
C ILE A 71 26.20 6.62 -6.43
N ALA A 72 25.68 5.99 -5.38
CA ALA A 72 25.78 6.45 -4.00
C ALA A 72 26.73 5.61 -3.13
N GLY A 73 27.24 4.49 -3.66
CA GLY A 73 28.17 3.62 -2.95
C GLY A 73 29.54 4.24 -2.72
N LYS A 74 30.39 3.59 -1.93
CA LYS A 74 31.74 4.08 -1.59
C LYS A 74 32.64 4.38 -2.80
N LYS A 75 32.46 3.64 -3.90
CA LYS A 75 33.17 3.83 -5.18
C LYS A 75 32.25 4.39 -6.26
N GLY A 76 31.09 4.93 -5.86
CA GLY A 76 30.10 5.48 -6.76
C GLY A 76 30.48 6.87 -7.26
N ILE A 77 29.69 7.38 -8.19
CA ILE A 77 29.87 8.71 -8.79
C ILE A 77 29.78 9.82 -7.73
N SER A 78 28.85 9.68 -6.77
CA SER A 78 28.60 10.63 -5.69
C SER A 78 28.47 9.88 -4.36
N PRO A 79 29.58 9.61 -3.66
CA PRO A 79 29.57 8.81 -2.44
C PRO A 79 28.65 9.40 -1.37
N PHE A 80 27.61 8.64 -0.97
CA PHE A 80 26.61 9.12 -0.01
C PHE A 80 27.19 9.45 1.37
N ALA A 81 28.29 8.79 1.74
CA ALA A 81 29.01 9.08 2.98
C ALA A 81 29.49 10.54 3.04
N GLU A 82 29.93 11.10 1.91
CA GLU A 82 30.38 12.49 1.81
C GLU A 82 29.20 13.44 1.97
N THR A 83 28.12 13.23 1.22
CA THR A 83 26.87 14.01 1.34
C THR A 83 26.34 14.01 2.77
N LEU A 84 26.28 12.84 3.40
CA LEU A 84 25.80 12.72 4.78
C LEU A 84 26.74 13.44 5.78
N SER A 85 28.05 13.41 5.54
CA SER A 85 29.03 14.13 6.37
C SER A 85 28.90 15.65 6.22
N GLN A 86 28.64 16.15 5.01
CA GLN A 86 28.42 17.57 4.73
C GLN A 86 27.14 18.05 5.43
N ILE A 87 26.03 17.32 5.31
CA ILE A 87 24.78 17.64 6.01
C ILE A 87 24.98 17.64 7.54
N LYS A 88 25.78 16.70 8.07
CA LYS A 88 26.09 16.66 9.51
C LYS A 88 26.89 17.88 9.96
N ARG A 89 27.77 18.40 9.11
CA ARG A 89 28.58 19.60 9.35
C ARG A 89 27.72 20.87 9.32
N ASP A 90 26.85 20.99 8.33
CA ASP A 90 26.00 22.18 8.14
C ASP A 90 24.85 22.24 9.16
N PHE A 91 24.32 21.09 9.56
CA PHE A 91 23.26 20.97 10.55
C PHE A 91 23.77 20.17 11.75
N PRO A 92 24.42 20.80 12.75
CA PRO A 92 25.03 20.09 13.87
C PRO A 92 24.01 19.40 14.79
N THR A 93 22.80 19.97 14.91
CA THR A 93 21.75 19.46 15.79
C THR A 93 20.97 18.32 15.13
N THR A 94 20.85 17.18 15.82
CA THR A 94 20.06 16.03 15.34
C THR A 94 18.62 16.40 14.99
N ARG A 95 17.95 17.23 15.80
CA ARG A 95 16.58 17.71 15.52
C ARG A 95 16.48 18.44 14.17
N ALA A 96 17.43 19.31 13.86
CA ALA A 96 17.45 20.04 12.60
C ALA A 96 17.61 19.07 11.41
N ARG A 97 18.50 18.08 11.53
CA ARG A 97 18.70 17.06 10.49
C ARG A 97 17.42 16.30 10.14
N TRP A 98 16.67 15.85 11.15
CA TRP A 98 15.42 15.13 10.94
C TRP A 98 14.29 16.02 10.38
N GLN A 99 14.28 17.31 10.73
CA GLN A 99 13.26 18.25 10.24
C GLN A 99 13.48 18.63 8.77
N PHE A 100 14.74 18.88 8.37
CA PHE A 100 15.06 19.29 7.00
C PHE A 100 15.26 18.10 6.06
N PHE A 101 15.83 16.99 6.56
CA PHE A 101 16.17 15.81 5.77
C PHE A 101 15.62 14.54 6.44
N PRO A 102 14.29 14.34 6.45
CA PRO A 102 13.70 13.13 7.01
C PRO A 102 14.14 11.90 6.20
N SER A 103 14.94 11.03 6.81
CA SER A 103 15.56 9.89 6.12
C SER A 103 15.82 8.71 7.07
N VAL A 104 15.53 7.49 6.61
CA VAL A 104 15.86 6.25 7.32
C VAL A 104 17.38 6.05 7.44
N PHE A 105 18.18 6.68 6.57
CA PHE A 105 19.64 6.56 6.58
C PHE A 105 20.32 7.18 7.81
N TRP A 106 19.61 8.01 8.57
CA TRP A 106 20.09 8.45 9.89
C TRP A 106 20.23 7.29 10.88
N LEU A 107 19.44 6.24 10.72
CA LEU A 107 19.44 5.05 11.58
C LEU A 107 20.38 3.96 11.03
N THR A 108 20.35 3.73 9.71
CA THR A 108 21.12 2.64 9.08
C THR A 108 22.56 3.04 8.73
N GLY A 109 22.86 4.34 8.66
CA GLY A 109 24.15 4.87 8.23
C GLY A 109 24.36 4.83 6.71
N SER A 110 25.60 5.07 6.28
CA SER A 110 26.00 5.21 4.86
C SER A 110 26.80 4.02 4.32
N SER A 111 26.52 2.81 4.81
CA SER A 111 27.20 1.60 4.33
C SER A 111 26.62 1.11 2.99
N ASP A 112 27.43 0.48 2.15
CA ASP A 112 26.96 -0.07 0.86
C ASP A 112 25.87 -1.14 1.07
N ALA A 113 25.98 -1.90 2.17
CA ALA A 113 24.95 -2.86 2.56
C ALA A 113 23.64 -2.16 2.94
N ALA A 114 23.68 -1.06 3.70
CA ALA A 114 22.47 -0.29 4.01
C ALA A 114 21.84 0.31 2.74
N LEU A 115 22.67 0.83 1.82
CA LEU A 115 22.21 1.36 0.54
C LEU A 115 21.48 0.31 -0.31
N LEU A 116 21.89 -0.96 -0.26
CA LEU A 116 21.20 -2.06 -0.93
C LEU A 116 19.97 -2.56 -0.17
N LEU A 117 20.06 -2.67 1.15
CA LEU A 117 18.98 -3.25 1.97
C LEU A 117 17.76 -2.33 2.03
N VAL A 118 17.94 -1.02 2.11
CA VAL A 118 16.83 -0.06 2.20
C VAL A 118 15.85 -0.18 1.03
N PRO A 119 16.27 -0.12 -0.26
CA PRO A 119 15.34 -0.31 -1.38
C PRO A 119 14.78 -1.74 -1.44
N LEU A 120 15.52 -2.77 -1.03
CA LEU A 120 14.98 -4.14 -0.97
C LEU A 120 13.89 -4.30 0.07
N VAL A 121 14.05 -3.70 1.26
CA VAL A 121 13.00 -3.63 2.28
C VAL A 121 11.81 -2.84 1.75
N GLY A 122 12.06 -1.74 1.03
CA GLY A 122 11.02 -0.99 0.30
C GLY A 122 10.22 -1.88 -0.64
N ALA A 123 10.90 -2.63 -1.52
CA ALA A 123 10.28 -3.57 -2.44
C ALA A 123 9.45 -4.63 -1.70
N ALA A 124 9.97 -5.18 -0.59
CA ALA A 124 9.24 -6.16 0.22
C ALA A 124 7.96 -5.56 0.84
N THR A 125 8.02 -4.34 1.36
CA THR A 125 6.83 -3.66 1.93
C THR A 125 5.79 -3.32 0.84
N ALA A 126 6.24 -2.91 -0.34
CA ALA A 126 5.37 -2.63 -1.48
C ALA A 126 4.69 -3.92 -1.99
N LEU A 127 5.45 -5.01 -2.08
CA LEU A 127 4.91 -6.32 -2.48
C LEU A 127 3.92 -6.86 -1.44
N ALA A 128 4.23 -6.74 -0.15
CA ALA A 128 3.33 -7.09 0.94
C ALA A 128 2.04 -6.25 0.87
N SER A 129 2.13 -4.95 0.55
CA SER A 129 0.96 -4.11 0.34
C SER A 129 0.13 -4.54 -0.87
N ALA A 130 0.76 -4.90 -2.00
CA ALA A 130 0.05 -5.40 -3.18
C ALA A 130 -0.70 -6.70 -2.87
N ALA A 131 -0.02 -7.65 -2.21
CA ALA A 131 -0.63 -8.91 -1.80
C ALA A 131 -1.79 -8.70 -0.80
N ALA A 132 -1.62 -7.79 0.17
CA ALA A 132 -2.67 -7.46 1.12
C ALA A 132 -3.91 -6.85 0.47
N CYS A 133 -3.74 -6.04 -0.60
CA CYS A 133 -4.86 -5.48 -1.37
C CYS A 133 -5.67 -6.58 -2.06
N LEU A 134 -5.00 -7.59 -2.62
CA LEU A 134 -5.65 -8.71 -3.32
C LEU A 134 -6.36 -9.68 -2.37
N ILE A 135 -5.79 -9.91 -1.18
CA ILE A 135 -6.35 -10.84 -0.18
C ILE A 135 -7.45 -10.15 0.65
N GLY A 136 -7.53 -8.82 0.64
CA GLY A 136 -8.52 -8.06 1.40
C GLY A 136 -8.20 -7.94 2.90
N VAL A 137 -6.92 -8.03 3.28
CA VAL A 137 -6.50 -7.96 4.69
C VAL A 137 -6.41 -6.50 5.15
N ALA A 138 -7.57 -5.92 5.50
CA ALA A 138 -7.77 -4.51 5.87
C ALA A 138 -6.73 -3.94 6.89
N GLY A 139 -6.27 -4.76 7.84
CA GLY A 139 -5.47 -4.30 9.00
C GLY A 139 -3.97 -4.08 8.77
N VAL A 140 -3.34 -4.76 7.80
CA VAL A 140 -1.87 -4.67 7.55
C VAL A 140 -1.53 -3.60 6.50
N LEU A 141 -2.54 -3.15 5.75
CA LEU A 141 -2.42 -2.27 4.60
C LEU A 141 -1.87 -0.86 4.91
N PRO A 142 -2.31 -0.12 5.95
CA PRO A 142 -1.89 1.27 6.09
C PRO A 142 -0.43 1.41 6.53
N CYS A 143 0.03 0.58 7.48
CA CYS A 143 1.41 0.62 7.95
C CYS A 143 2.41 0.26 6.84
N ALA A 144 2.10 -0.75 6.02
CA ALA A 144 2.94 -1.15 4.90
C ALA A 144 3.06 -0.04 3.84
N ARG A 145 1.95 0.66 3.53
CA ARG A 145 1.96 1.80 2.60
C ARG A 145 2.75 2.98 3.14
N VAL A 146 2.60 3.30 4.43
CA VAL A 146 3.36 4.37 5.09
C VAL A 146 4.85 4.03 5.10
N ALA A 147 5.21 2.79 5.47
CA ALA A 147 6.60 2.33 5.45
C ALA A 147 7.20 2.43 4.03
N CYS A 148 6.47 1.96 3.01
CA CYS A 148 6.84 2.09 1.61
C CYS A 148 7.11 3.55 1.22
N TRP A 149 6.19 4.47 1.56
CA TRP A 149 6.34 5.89 1.27
C TRP A 149 7.55 6.51 2.00
N VAL A 150 7.75 6.21 3.29
CA VAL A 150 8.90 6.71 4.06
C VAL A 150 10.22 6.22 3.48
N ILE A 151 10.29 4.95 3.09
CA ILE A 151 11.49 4.38 2.45
C ILE A 151 11.74 5.05 1.11
N LEU A 152 10.71 5.20 0.27
CA LEU A 152 10.84 5.87 -1.02
C LEU A 152 11.32 7.33 -0.85
N ARG A 153 10.73 8.07 0.10
CA ARG A 153 11.17 9.44 0.42
C ARG A 153 12.61 9.49 0.88
N SER A 154 13.07 8.49 1.64
CA SER A 154 14.44 8.43 2.15
C SER A 154 15.48 8.21 1.04
N LEU A 155 15.10 7.57 -0.07
CA LEU A 155 15.98 7.34 -1.22
C LEU A 155 16.24 8.60 -2.05
N ASP A 156 15.47 9.66 -1.83
CA ASP A 156 15.70 10.96 -2.46
C ASP A 156 17.08 11.52 -2.13
N LEU A 157 17.56 11.31 -0.89
CA LEU A 157 18.85 11.84 -0.45
C LEU A 157 20.07 11.20 -1.14
N PRO A 158 20.18 9.85 -1.24
CA PRO A 158 21.32 9.22 -1.93
C PRO A 158 21.23 9.22 -3.46
N VAL A 159 20.03 9.13 -4.05
CA VAL A 159 19.87 8.95 -5.51
C VAL A 159 19.50 10.26 -6.21
N GLY A 160 18.84 11.19 -5.52
CA GLY A 160 18.25 12.38 -6.11
C GLY A 160 17.10 12.01 -7.02
N LEU A 161 15.89 11.83 -6.47
CA LEU A 161 14.67 11.48 -7.21
C LEU A 161 14.14 12.71 -7.97
N LEU A 162 14.97 13.22 -8.89
CA LEU A 162 14.83 14.49 -9.57
C LEU A 162 13.92 14.41 -10.79
N TYR A 163 13.67 13.21 -11.32
CA TYR A 163 12.86 13.08 -12.52
C TYR A 163 11.37 13.30 -12.22
N PRO A 164 10.62 13.89 -13.16
CA PRO A 164 9.20 14.20 -12.93
C PRO A 164 8.35 12.98 -12.56
N TRP A 165 8.69 11.80 -13.11
CA TRP A 165 7.98 10.56 -12.79
C TRP A 165 8.30 10.03 -11.39
N ASP A 166 9.49 10.30 -10.85
CA ASP A 166 9.85 9.92 -9.48
C ASP A 166 9.09 10.77 -8.46
N ALA A 167 9.03 12.08 -8.71
CA ALA A 167 8.23 13.01 -7.90
C ALA A 167 6.75 12.65 -7.94
N LEU A 168 6.21 12.31 -9.13
CA LEU A 168 4.84 11.85 -9.28
C LEU A 168 4.58 10.56 -8.49
N LEU A 169 5.48 9.58 -8.58
CA LEU A 169 5.34 8.33 -7.85
C LEU A 169 5.40 8.54 -6.34
N LEU A 170 6.25 9.46 -5.86
CA LEU A 170 6.36 9.84 -4.45
C LEU A 170 5.08 10.53 -3.95
N GLU A 171 4.52 11.47 -4.73
CA GLU A 171 3.24 12.12 -4.44
C GLU A 171 2.08 11.10 -4.44
N ALA A 172 2.04 10.21 -5.43
CA ALA A 172 1.04 9.16 -5.53
C ALA A 172 1.14 8.17 -4.36
N ALA A 173 2.34 7.79 -3.95
CA ALA A 173 2.59 6.96 -2.78
C ALA A 173 2.14 7.66 -1.48
N ALA A 174 2.31 8.99 -1.38
CA ALA A 174 1.80 9.77 -0.24
C ALA A 174 0.27 9.68 -0.16
N PHE A 175 -0.44 9.95 -1.25
CA PHE A 175 -1.91 9.85 -1.26
C PHE A 175 -2.42 8.42 -1.11
N HIS A 176 -1.64 7.42 -1.55
CA HIS A 176 -1.97 6.01 -1.37
C HIS A 176 -2.03 5.61 0.12
N THR A 177 -1.25 6.27 0.99
CA THR A 177 -1.36 6.06 2.45
C THR A 177 -2.73 6.46 3.02
N LEU A 178 -3.44 7.37 2.34
CA LEU A 178 -4.75 7.89 2.77
C LEU A 178 -5.93 7.12 2.16
N LEU A 179 -5.68 6.21 1.21
CA LEU A 179 -6.74 5.41 0.61
C LEU A 179 -7.33 4.42 1.62
N PRO A 180 -8.65 4.22 1.64
CA PRO A 180 -9.27 3.24 2.52
C PRO A 180 -8.73 1.83 2.22
N SER A 181 -8.45 1.08 3.29
CA SER A 181 -8.01 -0.32 3.21
C SER A 181 -9.17 -1.30 3.15
N THR A 182 -10.38 -0.81 3.38
CA THR A 182 -11.63 -1.58 3.38
C THR A 182 -12.27 -1.55 2.00
N PRO A 183 -12.52 -2.71 1.36
CA PRO A 183 -13.23 -2.76 0.08
C PRO A 183 -14.65 -2.18 0.24
N GLY A 184 -15.19 -1.58 -0.82
CA GLY A 184 -16.53 -0.98 -0.83
C GLY A 184 -16.65 0.41 -0.19
N VAL A 185 -15.61 0.92 0.48
CA VAL A 185 -15.63 2.27 1.05
C VAL A 185 -15.03 3.27 0.06
N PRO A 186 -15.78 4.29 -0.39
CA PRO A 186 -15.22 5.31 -1.28
C PRO A 186 -14.18 6.17 -0.55
N PRO A 187 -13.09 6.59 -1.21
CA PRO A 187 -12.12 7.49 -0.62
C PRO A 187 -12.70 8.89 -0.44
N HIS A 188 -12.06 9.67 0.45
CA HIS A 188 -12.39 11.07 0.65
C HIS A 188 -12.32 11.85 -0.68
N PRO A 189 -13.27 12.75 -0.99
CA PRO A 189 -13.34 13.45 -2.28
C PRO A 189 -12.05 14.20 -2.64
N TRP A 190 -11.37 14.82 -1.67
CA TRP A 190 -10.06 15.45 -1.87
C TRP A 190 -8.99 14.46 -2.31
N VAL A 191 -8.91 13.27 -1.72
CA VAL A 191 -7.93 12.24 -2.12
C VAL A 191 -8.23 11.75 -3.54
N ALA A 192 -9.51 11.53 -3.85
CA ALA A 192 -9.93 11.16 -5.20
C ALA A 192 -9.62 12.27 -6.23
N ALA A 193 -9.79 13.54 -5.87
CA ALA A 193 -9.41 14.67 -6.70
C ALA A 193 -7.90 14.75 -6.91
N SER A 194 -7.09 14.51 -5.87
CA SER A 194 -5.63 14.44 -5.98
C SER A 194 -5.17 13.38 -6.98
N PHE A 195 -5.76 12.17 -6.97
CA PHE A 195 -5.44 11.14 -7.97
C PHE A 195 -5.85 11.54 -9.38
N ARG A 196 -7.00 12.21 -9.56
CA ARG A 196 -7.40 12.74 -10.86
C ARG A 196 -6.44 13.82 -11.36
N TRP A 197 -5.96 14.68 -10.47
CA TRP A 197 -4.95 15.69 -10.77
C TRP A 197 -3.61 15.06 -11.19
N LEU A 198 -3.13 14.06 -10.44
CA LEU A 198 -1.93 13.31 -10.80
C LEU A 198 -2.07 12.64 -12.17
N LEU A 199 -3.23 12.05 -12.47
CA LEU A 199 -3.51 11.45 -13.77
C LEU A 199 -3.52 12.51 -14.89
N ALA A 200 -4.10 13.69 -14.64
CA ALA A 200 -4.07 14.79 -15.58
C ALA A 200 -2.63 15.23 -15.90
N ARG A 201 -1.74 15.30 -14.90
CA ARG A 201 -0.31 15.58 -15.11
C ARG A 201 0.37 14.53 -16.00
N VAL A 202 0.04 13.25 -15.84
CA VAL A 202 0.58 12.20 -16.71
C VAL A 202 0.10 12.37 -18.16
N MET A 203 -1.19 12.68 -18.35
CA MET A 203 -1.81 12.77 -19.69
C MET A 203 -1.42 14.03 -20.46
N LEU A 204 -1.28 15.16 -19.76
CA LEU A 204 -0.88 16.44 -20.36
C LEU A 204 0.64 16.55 -20.54
N GLY A 205 1.39 15.56 -20.03
CA GLY A 205 2.84 15.59 -19.96
C GLY A 205 3.34 16.32 -18.72
N PHE A 206 4.54 15.94 -18.31
CA PHE A 206 5.33 16.71 -17.34
C PHE A 206 5.88 17.93 -18.10
N GLY A 207 5.13 19.04 -18.07
CA GLY A 207 5.40 20.26 -18.83
C GLY A 207 6.85 20.73 -18.78
#